data_AF-D7DLT0-F1
#
_entry.id   AF-D7DLT0-F1
#
_cell.length_a   1.000
_cell.length_b   1.000
_cell.length_c   1.000
_cell.angle_alpha   90.00
_cell.angle_beta   90.00
_cell.angle_gamma   90.00
#
_symmetry.space_group_name_H-M   'P 1'
#
loop_
_entity.id
_entity.type
_entity.pdbx_description
1 polymer ?
#
loop_
_entity_poly.entity_id
_entity_poly.type
_entity_poly.pdbx_seq_one_letter_code
_entity_poly.pdbx_strand_id
1 'polypeptide(L)' 'MLEKLKAFWRYVRRLTGDDAYEQYLKHFAENHSVHRLNQTDQAEDTPMPLSREAFFKEWQDKKWKGIKRCC' A
#
# COMPACT_ATOMS: atom_id res chain seq x y z
N MET A 1 -15.41 -13.18 -25.39
CA MET A 1 -16.19 -12.08 -24.78
C MET A 1 -15.86 -11.90 -23.30
N LEU A 2 -15.90 -12.96 -22.47
CA LEU A 2 -15.54 -12.89 -21.05
C LEU A 2 -14.12 -12.33 -20.76
N GLU A 3 -13.13 -12.68 -21.59
CA GLU A 3 -11.74 -12.23 -21.36
C GLU A 3 -11.57 -10.70 -21.47
N LYS A 4 -12.36 -10.05 -22.32
CA LYS A 4 -12.36 -8.58 -22.44
C LYS A 4 -13.01 -7.92 -21.22
N LEU A 5 -14.09 -8.51 -20.69
CA LEU A 5 -14.72 -8.09 -19.45
C LEU A 5 -13.76 -8.22 -18.25
N LYS A 6 -13.02 -9.32 -18.15
CA LYS A 6 -11.99 -9.50 -17.11
C LYS A 6 -10.87 -8.46 -17.22
N ALA A 7 -10.38 -8.19 -18.43
CA ALA A 7 -9.34 -7.19 -18.65
C ALA A 7 -9.81 -5.78 -18.28
N PHE A 8 -11.04 -5.43 -18.66
CA PHE A 8 -11.66 -4.16 -18.28
C PHE A 8 -11.86 -4.06 -16.77
N TRP A 9 -12.36 -5.13 -16.12
CA TRP A 9 -12.55 -5.16 -14.66
C TRP A 9 -11.24 -4.97 -13.89
N ARG A 10 -10.16 -5.58 -14.35
CA ARG A 10 -8.81 -5.38 -13.78
C ARG A 10 -8.34 -3.93 -13.93
N TYR A 11 -8.65 -3.29 -15.06
CA TYR A 11 -8.32 -1.88 -15.28
C TYR A 11 -9.13 -0.95 -14.37
N VAL A 12 -10.43 -1.21 -14.23
CA VAL A 12 -11.29 -0.48 -13.29
C VAL A 12 -10.77 -0.62 -11.86
N ARG A 13 -10.41 -1.84 -11.41
CA ARG A 13 -9.81 -2.06 -10.07
C ARG A 13 -8.55 -1.26 -9.84
N ARG A 14 -7.71 -1.11 -10.86
CA ARG A 14 -6.47 -0.33 -10.78
C ARG A 14 -6.75 1.18 -10.74
N LEU A 15 -7.74 1.65 -11.48
CA LEU A 15 -8.14 3.07 -11.47
C LEU A 15 -8.88 3.47 -10.19
N THR A 16 -9.71 2.58 -9.63
CA THR A 16 -10.41 2.83 -8.38
C THR A 16 -9.51 2.71 -7.16
N GLY A 17 -8.29 2.18 -7.32
CA GLY A 17 -7.37 1.94 -6.22
C GLY A 17 -7.78 0.75 -5.35
N ASP A 18 -8.62 -0.16 -5.86
CA ASP A 18 -8.94 -1.42 -5.17
C ASP A 18 -7.71 -2.34 -5.09
N ASP A 19 -6.71 -2.12 -5.95
CA ASP A 19 -5.38 -2.75 -5.90
C ASP A 19 -4.34 -1.92 -5.11
N ALA A 20 -4.73 -0.84 -4.43
CA ALA A 20 -3.78 0.06 -3.76
C ALA A 20 -2.92 -0.65 -2.70
N TYR A 21 -3.49 -1.64 -2.01
CA TYR A 21 -2.73 -2.46 -1.06
C TYR A 21 -1.72 -3.38 -1.76
N GLU A 22 -2.07 -3.95 -2.91
CA GLU A 22 -1.14 -4.77 -3.70
C GLU A 22 0.00 -3.93 -4.27
N GLN A 23 -0.29 -2.70 -4.73
CA GLN A 23 0.72 -1.74 -5.14
C GLN A 23 1.61 -1.31 -3.96
N TYR A 24 1.04 -1.10 -2.78
CA TYR A 24 1.79 -0.84 -1.56
C TYR A 24 2.76 -1.98 -1.23
N LEU A 25 2.32 -3.24 -1.31
CA LEU A 25 3.19 -4.40 -1.07
C LEU A 25 4.35 -4.50 -2.08
N LYS A 26 4.10 -4.18 -3.36
CA LYS A 26 5.16 -4.13 -4.38
C LYS A 26 6.19 -3.05 -4.08
N HIS A 27 5.72 -1.83 -3.81
CA HIS A 27 6.59 -0.72 -3.42
C HIS A 27 7.37 -1.04 -2.14
N PHE A 28 6.73 -1.69 -1.16
CA PHE A 28 7.37 -2.15 0.06
C PHE A 28 8.49 -3.16 -0.24
N ALA A 29 8.20 -4.18 -1.06
CA ALA A 29 9.20 -5.17 -1.46
C ALA A 29 10.40 -4.55 -2.21
N GLU A 30 10.13 -3.63 -3.13
CA GLU A 30 11.16 -2.92 -3.89
C GLU A 30 12.03 -2.03 -2.97
N ASN A 31 11.41 -1.22 -2.11
CA ASN A 31 12.13 -0.24 -1.30
C ASN A 31 12.82 -0.86 -0.06
N HIS A 32 12.25 -1.91 0.54
CA HIS A 32 12.85 -2.61 1.68
C HIS A 32 13.85 -3.70 1.28
N SER A 33 13.84 -4.17 0.03
CA SER A 33 14.92 -5.04 -0.47
C SER A 33 16.25 -4.28 -0.60
N VAL A 34 16.19 -2.98 -0.96
CA VAL A 34 17.37 -2.10 -1.11
C VAL A 34 18.02 -1.76 0.24
N HIS A 35 17.23 -1.58 1.30
CA HIS A 35 17.77 -1.33 2.65
C HIS A 35 18.47 -2.55 3.29
N ARG A 36 18.26 -3.76 2.77
CA ARG A 36 18.85 -5.01 3.28
C ARG A 36 20.36 -5.13 3.03
N LEU A 37 20.91 -4.35 2.09
CA LEU A 37 22.32 -4.44 1.68
C LEU A 37 23.25 -3.45 2.41
N ASN A 38 22.71 -2.46 3.12
CA ASN A 38 23.50 -1.40 3.78
C ASN A 38 23.47 -1.45 5.31
N GLN A 39 22.97 -2.54 5.92
CA GLN A 39 22.82 -2.65 7.37
C GLN A 39 23.52 -3.91 7.91
N THR A 40 24.84 -3.86 7.95
CA THR A 40 25.65 -4.70 8.85
C THR A 40 25.37 -4.27 10.29
N ASP A 41 25.02 -5.24 11.13
CA ASP A 41 25.05 -5.20 12.62
C ASP A 41 23.85 -4.65 13.41
N GLN A 42 22.63 -4.55 12.85
CA GLN A 42 21.45 -4.32 13.70
C GLN A 42 20.23 -5.13 13.26
N ALA A 43 20.26 -6.41 13.62
CA ALA A 43 19.17 -7.36 13.42
C ALA A 43 18.08 -7.18 14.49
N GLU A 44 17.25 -6.13 14.43
CA GLU A 44 15.99 -6.12 15.21
C GLU A 44 14.82 -5.33 14.59
N ASP A 45 15.03 -4.52 13.55
CA ASP A 45 13.91 -3.73 13.01
C ASP A 45 13.80 -3.93 11.50
N THR A 46 13.44 -5.16 11.10
CA THR A 46 12.90 -5.35 9.76
C THR A 46 11.45 -4.89 9.83
N PRO A 47 11.08 -3.71 9.29
CA PRO A 47 9.68 -3.30 9.28
C PRO A 47 8.91 -4.40 8.57
N MET A 48 7.91 -4.96 9.24
CA MET A 48 6.97 -5.85 8.59
C MET A 48 6.04 -5.02 7.70
N PRO A 49 5.64 -5.52 6.52
CA PRO A 49 4.63 -4.83 5.73
C PRO A 49 3.38 -4.65 6.60
N LEU A 50 2.81 -3.45 6.61
CA LEU A 50 1.59 -3.19 7.36
C LEU A 50 0.49 -4.15 6.91
N SER A 51 -0.32 -4.63 7.85
CA SER A 51 -1.52 -5.38 7.51
C SER A 51 -2.46 -4.53 6.65
N ARG A 52 -3.30 -5.17 5.84
CA ARG A 52 -4.28 -4.48 4.98
C ARG A 52 -5.12 -3.46 5.76
N GLU A 53 -5.57 -3.84 6.95
CA GLU A 53 -6.36 -2.98 7.84
C GLU A 53 -5.56 -1.77 8.33
N ALA A 54 -4.31 -1.98 8.75
CA ALA A 54 -3.44 -0.91 9.22
C ALA A 54 -3.12 0.09 8.09
N PHE A 55 -2.87 -0.39 6.87
CA PHE A 55 -2.68 0.46 5.69
C PHE A 55 -3.92 1.33 5.41
N PHE A 56 -5.12 0.73 5.39
CA PHE A 56 -6.35 1.50 5.16
C PHE A 56 -6.67 2.46 6.30
N LYS A 57 -6.32 2.13 7.54
CA LYS A 57 -6.45 3.01 8.69
C LYS A 57 -5.53 4.23 8.56
N GLU A 58 -4.24 4.03 8.26
CA GLU A 58 -3.32 5.13 8.01
C GLU A 58 -3.73 5.99 6.82
N TRP A 59 -4.23 5.38 5.75
CA TRP A 59 -4.69 6.11 4.57
C TRP A 59 -5.91 6.99 4.88
N GLN A 60 -6.87 6.47 5.65
CA GLN A 60 -8.02 7.24 6.14
C GLN A 60 -7.57 8.33 7.11
N ASP A 61 -6.71 8.02 8.07
CA ASP A 61 -6.16 9.00 8.98
C ASP A 61 -5.45 10.11 8.21
N LYS A 62 -4.61 9.81 7.21
CA LYS A 62 -3.99 10.85 6.37
C LYS A 62 -5.01 11.72 5.62
N LYS A 63 -6.12 11.12 5.17
CA LYS A 63 -7.19 11.87 4.49
C LYS A 63 -8.01 12.75 5.43
N TRP A 64 -8.26 12.30 6.66
CA TRP A 64 -9.27 12.88 7.54
C TRP A 64 -8.69 13.54 8.80
N LYS A 65 -7.51 13.14 9.25
CA LYS A 65 -6.80 13.72 10.40
C LYS A 65 -6.26 15.09 9.99
N GLY A 66 -6.79 16.14 10.60
CA GLY A 66 -6.45 17.52 10.29
C GLY A 66 -7.54 18.30 9.56
N ILE A 67 -8.62 17.63 9.10
CA ILE A 67 -9.84 18.32 8.68
C ILE A 67 -10.54 18.81 9.96
N LYS A 68 -10.15 19.99 10.44
CA LYS A 68 -10.90 20.71 11.46
C LYS A 68 -12.18 21.22 10.79
N ARG A 69 -13.26 20.43 10.88
CA ARG A 69 -14.61 20.96 10.63
C ARG A 69 -14.91 21.92 11.77
N CYS A 70 -14.50 23.17 11.61
CA CYS A 70 -15.07 24.23 12.42
C CYS A 70 -16.58 24.24 12.14
N CYS A 71 -17.34 23.92 13.18
CA CYS A 71 -18.63 24.56 13.37
C CYS A 71 -18.44 26.08 13.32
#